data_AF-A0A9C9K2P5-F1
#
_entry.id   AF-A0A9C9K2P5-F1
#
_cell.length_a   1.000
_cell.length_b   1.000
_cell.length_c   1.000
_cell.angle_alpha   90.00
_cell.angle_beta   90.00
_cell.angle_gamma   90.00
#
_symmetry.space_group_name_H-M   'P 1'
#
loop_
_entity.id
_entity.type
_entity.pdbx_description
1 polymer ?
#
loop_
_entity_poly.entity_id
_entity_poly.type
_entity_poly.pdbx_seq_one_letter_code
_entity_poly.pdbx_strand_id
1 'polypeptide(L)'
;RQGDFVDLCRGPHLPSTGWLRAFKLTSLAGAYWRGDESRPMLQRIYGTAFATEEQLKTYLDRLEEARRRDHRRLGVDLDLYSIEETAGAGLVYWQGYI
;
A
#
# COMPACT_ATOMS: atom_id res chain seq x y z
N ARG A 1 -13.33 -23.70 3.70
CA ARG A 1 -13.27 -23.67 5.19
C ARG A 1 -11.85 -24.08 5.60
N GLN A 2 -11.19 -23.29 6.43
CA GLN A 2 -9.86 -23.54 6.99
C GLN A 2 -10.00 -23.56 8.51
N GLY A 3 -10.21 -24.75 9.11
CA GLY A 3 -10.61 -24.87 10.51
C GLY A 3 -11.96 -24.19 10.77
N ASP A 4 -11.99 -23.19 11.64
CA ASP A 4 -13.19 -22.41 11.95
C ASP A 4 -13.43 -21.24 10.99
N PHE A 5 -12.44 -20.90 10.17
CA PHE A 5 -12.54 -19.81 9.21
C PHE A 5 -13.27 -20.25 7.93
N VAL A 6 -14.29 -19.49 7.53
CA VAL A 6 -15.03 -19.66 6.28
C VAL A 6 -15.06 -18.32 5.55
N ASP A 7 -14.69 -18.35 4.27
CA ASP A 7 -14.77 -17.21 3.36
C ASP A 7 -15.61 -17.61 2.14
N LEU A 8 -16.31 -16.64 1.55
CA LEU A 8 -17.22 -16.82 0.40
C LEU A 8 -16.52 -16.53 -0.93
N CYS A 9 -15.22 -16.84 -1.00
CA CYS A 9 -14.44 -16.68 -2.22
C CYS A 9 -14.73 -17.81 -3.23
N ARG A 10 -14.74 -17.46 -4.53
CA ARG A 10 -14.95 -18.42 -5.63
C ARG A 10 -13.72 -19.28 -5.94
N GLY A 11 -12.51 -18.82 -5.55
CA GLY A 11 -11.25 -19.56 -5.73
C GLY A 11 -10.66 -19.51 -7.16
N PRO A 12 -9.64 -20.35 -7.44
CA PRO A 12 -9.15 -21.46 -6.62
C PRO A 12 -8.27 -21.01 -5.43
N HIS A 13 -8.23 -21.84 -4.40
CA HIS A 13 -7.32 -21.69 -3.25
C HIS A 13 -6.19 -22.73 -3.33
N LEU A 14 -5.10 -22.48 -2.59
CA LEU A 14 -4.05 -23.48 -2.42
C LEU A 14 -4.57 -24.72 -1.69
N PRO A 15 -4.01 -25.91 -1.96
CA PRO A 15 -4.44 -27.15 -1.31
C PRO A 15 -4.25 -27.15 0.21
N SER A 16 -3.24 -26.46 0.71
CA SER A 16 -2.93 -26.34 2.13
C SER A 16 -2.23 -25.02 2.45
N THR A 17 -2.49 -24.47 3.64
CA THR A 17 -1.85 -23.25 4.14
C THR A 17 -0.35 -23.40 4.33
N GLY A 18 0.17 -24.62 4.51
CA GLY A 18 1.61 -24.88 4.66
C GLY A 18 2.46 -24.56 3.41
N TRP A 19 1.80 -24.28 2.28
CA TRP A 19 2.43 -23.83 1.05
C TRP A 19 2.70 -22.32 1.05
N LEU A 20 1.98 -21.55 1.88
CA LEU A 20 2.18 -20.11 2.05
C LEU A 20 3.32 -19.86 3.04
N ARG A 21 4.55 -19.79 2.53
CA ARG A 21 5.75 -19.58 3.35
C ARG A 21 6.30 -18.17 3.24
N ALA A 22 6.45 -17.66 2.02
CA ALA A 22 7.00 -16.33 1.76
C ALA A 22 5.88 -15.30 1.53
N PHE A 23 5.44 -14.65 2.61
CA PHE A 23 4.48 -13.54 2.53
C PHE A 23 4.81 -12.43 3.52
N LYS A 24 4.38 -11.20 3.22
CA LYS A 24 4.58 -10.04 4.10
C LYS A 24 3.44 -9.04 4.00
N LEU A 25 3.00 -8.53 5.16
CA LEU A 25 2.11 -7.36 5.24
C LEU A 25 2.91 -6.08 4.95
N THR A 26 2.37 -5.21 4.10
CA THR A 26 3.11 -4.07 3.55
C THR A 26 2.62 -2.72 4.06
N SER A 27 1.31 -2.50 4.17
CA SER A 27 0.75 -1.23 4.64
C SER A 27 -0.70 -1.36 5.12
N LEU A 28 -1.14 -0.35 5.87
CA LEU A 28 -2.53 -0.14 6.25
C LEU A 28 -3.10 1.05 5.48
N ALA A 29 -4.37 0.98 5.11
CA ALA A 29 -5.10 2.07 4.49
C ALA A 29 -6.55 2.11 4.97
N GLY A 30 -7.16 3.30 4.94
CA GLY A 30 -8.61 3.45 4.98
C GLY A 30 -9.20 3.21 3.61
N ALA A 31 -10.37 2.59 3.54
CA ALA A 31 -11.14 2.45 2.30
C ALA A 31 -12.63 2.57 2.57
N TYR A 32 -13.37 3.05 1.58
CA TYR A 32 -14.82 3.11 1.64
C TYR A 32 -15.43 2.05 0.73
N TRP A 33 -16.56 1.48 1.14
CA TRP A 33 -17.25 0.48 0.33
C TRP A 33 -17.67 1.10 -1.01
N ARG A 34 -17.22 0.49 -2.12
CA ARG A 34 -17.40 1.03 -3.49
C ARG A 34 -16.91 2.48 -3.67
N GLY A 35 -16.02 2.97 -2.80
CA GLY A 35 -15.54 4.35 -2.82
C GLY A 35 -16.55 5.39 -2.33
N ASP A 36 -17.65 4.96 -1.70
CA ASP A 36 -18.70 5.85 -1.19
C ASP A 36 -18.36 6.35 0.22
N GLU A 37 -17.88 7.59 0.31
CA GLU A 37 -17.43 8.24 1.55
C GLU A 37 -18.56 8.49 2.57
N SER A 38 -19.83 8.41 2.16
CA SER A 38 -20.96 8.48 3.08
C SER A 38 -21.10 7.23 3.96
N ARG A 39 -20.40 6.15 3.59
CA ARG A 39 -20.41 4.88 4.32
C ARG A 39 -19.29 4.82 5.36
N PRO A 40 -19.39 3.92 6.36
CA PRO A 40 -18.33 3.72 7.34
C PRO A 40 -16.98 3.40 6.67
N MET A 41 -15.92 4.04 7.17
CA MET A 41 -14.55 3.76 6.75
C MET A 41 -14.15 2.34 7.18
N LEU A 42 -13.68 1.54 6.23
CA LEU A 42 -13.14 0.20 6.43
C LEU A 42 -11.61 0.24 6.54
N GLN A 43 -11.05 -0.70 7.28
CA GLN A 43 -9.60 -0.90 7.35
C GLN A 43 -9.17 -1.90 6.28
N ARG A 44 -8.25 -1.48 5.41
CA ARG A 44 -7.64 -2.31 4.38
C ARG A 44 -6.20 -2.61 4.76
N ILE A 45 -5.88 -3.90 4.83
CA ILE A 45 -4.52 -4.40 5.07
C ILE A 45 -3.96 -4.86 3.73
N TYR A 46 -2.85 -4.27 3.30
CA TYR A 46 -2.12 -4.71 2.11
C TYR A 46 -1.03 -5.72 2.49
N GLY A 47 -0.80 -6.68 1.61
CA GLY A 47 0.26 -7.66 1.73
C GLY A 47 0.60 -8.27 0.36
N THR A 48 1.71 -8.99 0.33
CA THR A 48 2.23 -9.67 -0.87
C THR A 48 2.72 -11.08 -0.51
N ALA A 49 2.70 -11.99 -1.47
CA ALA A 49 3.14 -13.37 -1.29
C ALA A 49 3.86 -13.86 -2.56
N PHE A 50 4.89 -14.67 -2.37
CA PHE A 50 5.72 -15.25 -3.43
C PHE A 50 5.94 -16.75 -3.19
N ALA A 51 6.48 -17.43 -4.19
CA ALA A 51 6.79 -18.86 -4.08
C ALA A 51 8.03 -19.11 -3.20
N THR A 52 9.01 -18.19 -3.22
CA THR A 52 10.24 -18.31 -2.42
C THR A 52 10.56 -17.01 -1.66
N GLU A 53 11.35 -17.13 -0.59
CA GLU A 53 11.79 -16.00 0.23
C GLU A 53 12.70 -15.04 -0.55
N GLU A 54 13.51 -15.55 -1.48
CA GLU A 54 14.39 -14.74 -2.32
C GLU A 54 13.59 -13.82 -3.24
N GLN A 55 12.49 -14.31 -3.80
CA GLN A 55 11.57 -13.51 -4.62
C GLN A 55 10.90 -12.42 -3.78
N LEU A 56 10.43 -12.78 -2.58
CA LEU A 56 9.83 -11.82 -1.65
C LEU A 56 10.83 -10.73 -1.29
N LYS A 57 12.06 -11.09 -0.90
CA LYS A 57 13.12 -10.13 -0.59
C LYS A 57 13.41 -9.21 -1.77
N THR A 58 13.60 -9.76 -2.96
CA THR A 58 13.85 -8.98 -4.18
C THR A 58 12.73 -7.98 -4.46
N TYR A 59 11.48 -8.38 -4.23
CA TYR A 59 10.33 -7.48 -4.38
C TYR A 59 10.32 -6.36 -3.33
N LEU A 60 10.61 -6.68 -2.07
CA LEU A 60 10.67 -5.68 -1.00
C LEU A 60 11.80 -4.66 -1.22
N ASP A 61 12.96 -5.10 -1.71
CA ASP A 61 14.08 -4.22 -2.05
C ASP A 61 13.69 -3.23 -3.16
N ARG A 62 12.92 -3.68 -4.17
CA ARG A 62 12.38 -2.82 -5.23
C ARG A 62 11.37 -1.81 -4.69
N LEU A 63 10.50 -2.22 -3.76
CA LEU A 63 9.55 -1.30 -3.12
C LEU A 63 10.28 -0.21 -2.32
N GLU A 64 11.37 -0.57 -1.64
CA GLU A 64 12.16 0.40 -0.89
C GLU A 64 12.85 1.40 -1.81
N GLU A 65 13.41 0.93 -2.93
CA GLU A 65 13.99 1.84 -3.92
C GLU A 65 12.94 2.76 -4.56
N ALA A 66 11.72 2.27 -4.81
CA ALA A 66 10.62 3.09 -5.29
C ALA A 66 10.23 4.19 -4.27
N ARG A 67 10.19 3.87 -2.97
CA ARG A 67 9.92 4.86 -1.91
C ARG A 67 11.00 5.94 -1.86
N ARG A 68 12.26 5.57 -2.07
CA ARG A 68 13.36 6.53 -2.07
C ARG A 68 13.22 7.59 -3.17
N ARG A 69 12.57 7.23 -4.28
CA ARG A 69 12.37 8.05 -5.47
C ARG A 69 10.97 8.67 -5.56
N ASP A 70 10.19 8.63 -4.49
CA ASP A 70 8.86 9.23 -4.46
C ASP A 70 8.97 10.75 -4.54
N HIS A 71 8.36 11.36 -5.57
CA HIS A 71 8.35 12.82 -5.78
C HIS A 71 7.69 13.58 -4.63
N ARG A 72 6.83 12.93 -3.83
CA ARG A 72 6.22 13.51 -2.62
C ARG A 72 7.21 13.66 -1.49
N ARG A 73 8.16 12.73 -1.40
CA ARG A 73 9.25 12.79 -0.44
C ARG A 73 10.33 13.74 -0.94
N LEU A 74 10.83 13.48 -2.14
CA LEU A 74 11.92 14.26 -2.73
C LEU A 74 11.54 15.72 -2.97
N GLY A 75 10.30 16.02 -3.36
CA GLY A 75 9.85 17.38 -3.59
C GLY A 75 9.89 18.24 -2.34
N VAL A 76 9.61 17.64 -1.17
CA VAL A 76 9.72 18.31 0.13
C VAL A 76 11.17 18.35 0.59
N ASP A 77 11.90 17.23 0.50
CA ASP A 77 13.32 17.14 0.91
C ASP A 77 14.23 18.12 0.14
N LEU A 78 13.89 18.41 -1.12
CA LEU A 78 14.63 19.31 -2.00
C LEU A 78 14.03 20.72 -2.08
N ASP A 79 13.00 21.02 -1.29
CA ASP A 79 12.32 22.33 -1.28
C ASP A 79 11.91 22.79 -2.69
N LEU A 80 11.21 21.90 -3.41
CA LEU A 80 10.68 22.16 -4.76
C LEU A 80 9.22 22.65 -4.73
N TYR A 81 8.42 22.17 -3.78
CA TYR A 81 7.07 22.62 -3.55
C TYR A 81 6.61 22.35 -2.12
N SER A 82 5.53 23.04 -1.73
CA SER A 82 4.80 22.77 -0.49
C SER A 82 3.31 22.54 -0.76
N ILE A 83 2.64 21.87 0.19
CA ILE A 83 1.18 21.70 0.21
C ILE A 83 0.71 22.21 1.56
N GLU A 84 -0.05 23.30 1.57
CA GLU A 84 -0.59 23.89 2.79
C GLU A 84 -2.02 23.44 3.05
N GLU A 85 -2.33 23.07 4.29
CA GLU A 85 -3.69 22.61 4.67
C GLU A 85 -4.75 23.71 4.51
N THR A 86 -4.37 24.97 4.74
CA THR A 86 -5.26 26.15 4.68
C THR A 86 -5.71 26.48 3.26
N ALA A 87 -4.91 26.15 2.26
CA ALA A 87 -5.22 26.38 0.85
C ALA A 87 -6.27 25.40 0.33
N GLY A 88 -6.21 24.15 0.82
CA GLY A 88 -7.05 23.04 0.37
C GLY A 88 -6.23 21.87 -0.16
N ALA A 89 -6.73 20.66 0.07
CA ALA A 89 -6.06 19.44 -0.35
C ALA A 89 -5.88 19.37 -1.87
N GLY A 90 -4.66 19.04 -2.31
CA GLY A 90 -4.32 18.89 -3.73
C GLY A 90 -3.89 20.18 -4.44
N LEU A 91 -3.86 21.32 -3.74
CA LEU A 91 -3.30 22.56 -4.27
C LEU A 91 -1.80 22.65 -3.92
N VAL A 92 -0.95 22.72 -4.95
CA VAL A 92 0.51 22.73 -4.82
C VAL A 92 1.07 24.13 -4.99
N TYR A 93 1.93 24.55 -4.07
CA TYR A 93 2.69 25.79 -4.15
C TYR A 93 4.10 25.49 -4.64
N TRP A 94 4.37 25.86 -5.89
CA TRP A 94 5.70 25.71 -6.48
C TRP A 94 6.63 26.78 -5.95
N GLN A 95 7.77 26.34 -5.40
CA GLN A 95 8.82 27.26 -4.99
C GLN A 95 9.55 27.72 -6.25
N GLY A 96 9.46 29.02 -6.54
CA GLY A 96 10.23 29.64 -7.60
C GLY A 96 11.69 29.70 -7.16
N TYR A 97 12.58 29.11 -7.96
CA TYR A 97 14.02 29.37 -7.85
C TYR A 97 14.26 30.89 -7.78
N ILE A 98 14.81 31.37 -6.67
CA ILE A 98 15.64 32.59 -6.64
C ILE A 98 17.08 32.13 -6.75
#